data_AF-A0A2J6SL83-F1
#
_entry.id   AF-A0A2J6SL83-F1
#
_cell.length_a   1.000
_cell.length_b   1.000
_cell.length_c   1.000
_cell.angle_alpha   90.00
_cell.angle_beta   90.00
_cell.angle_gamma   90.00
#
_symmetry.space_group_name_H-M   'P 1'
#
loop_
_entity.id
_entity.type
_entity.pdbx_description
1 polymer ?
#
loop_
_entity_poly.entity_id
_entity_poly.type
_entity_poly.pdbx_seq_one_letter_code
_entity_poly.pdbx_strand_id
1 'polypeptide(L)'
;MAHNISKRPFDSFAEPNGSKPSSKKPRADSAKLLDKIRVLPIETTERLLDQICQEYPKFAARVQDAYAAHLAKTAAQAPVNFDHYSKECWYTLNKRYARLRPSQQFEIVGDIMEELSEAREEIMGKAGEETRFETRRNALEVLRKICKSVMLCNEQQIRHELMKDWMVLVEFAESMEQLARGMTAVERERYKEEGLYEKLVELQVECESIDMEGLADVYAVFEEDGGEEEDGEEGNEEDEDPEDPAVQPIPPARKRTKVFSVGELS
;
A
#
# COMPACT_ATOMS: atom_id res chain seq x y z
N MET A 1 -14.16 -87.12 -47.57
CA MET A 1 -14.59 -85.94 -46.78
C MET A 1 -13.96 -84.70 -47.39
N ALA A 2 -14.67 -83.57 -47.32
CA ALA A 2 -14.71 -82.49 -48.30
C ALA A 2 -13.43 -81.66 -48.50
N HIS A 3 -13.25 -81.22 -49.75
CA HIS A 3 -12.53 -80.01 -50.15
C HIS A 3 -13.31 -78.75 -49.75
N ASN A 4 -12.63 -77.66 -49.38
CA ASN A 4 -12.85 -76.38 -50.05
C ASN A 4 -11.81 -75.30 -49.75
N ILE A 5 -11.34 -74.69 -50.83
CA ILE A 5 -10.58 -73.43 -50.90
C ILE A 5 -11.60 -72.30 -50.92
N SER A 6 -11.37 -71.18 -50.23
CA SER A 6 -12.02 -69.92 -50.62
C SER A 6 -11.24 -68.68 -50.17
N LYS A 7 -10.70 -67.97 -51.18
CA LYS A 7 -10.33 -66.55 -51.15
C LYS A 7 -11.61 -65.73 -51.25
N ARG A 8 -11.80 -64.67 -50.44
CA ARG A 8 -12.55 -63.42 -50.78
C ARG A 8 -12.67 -62.47 -49.57
N PRO A 9 -13.01 -61.18 -49.78
CA PRO A 9 -12.06 -60.08 -49.57
C PRO A 9 -12.58 -59.00 -48.61
N PHE A 10 -11.74 -57.99 -48.45
CA PHE A 10 -12.02 -56.69 -47.83
C PHE A 10 -13.14 -55.96 -48.59
N ASP A 11 -14.37 -56.04 -48.09
CA ASP A 11 -15.36 -54.96 -48.14
C ASP A 11 -16.66 -55.38 -47.43
N SER A 12 -17.36 -54.38 -46.89
CA SER A 12 -18.69 -54.43 -46.27
C SER A 12 -18.75 -54.59 -44.74
N PHE A 13 -18.54 -53.48 -44.04
CA PHE A 13 -19.52 -53.08 -43.01
C PHE A 13 -19.77 -51.56 -43.13
N ALA A 14 -20.65 -51.20 -44.06
CA ALA A 14 -21.36 -49.93 -43.98
C ALA A 14 -22.59 -50.18 -43.12
N GLU A 15 -22.61 -49.63 -41.91
CA GLU A 15 -23.87 -49.27 -41.25
C GLU A 15 -23.79 -47.87 -40.62
N PRO A 16 -24.94 -47.17 -40.56
CA PRO A 16 -25.04 -45.73 -40.50
C PRO A 16 -25.34 -45.30 -39.07
N ASN A 17 -24.45 -44.58 -38.41
CA ASN A 17 -24.81 -43.93 -37.16
C ASN A 17 -24.14 -42.58 -36.99
N GLY A 18 -24.88 -41.55 -37.39
CA GLY A 18 -25.06 -40.34 -36.60
C GLY A 18 -23.81 -39.70 -36.04
N SER A 19 -22.90 -39.25 -36.91
CA SER A 19 -22.02 -38.13 -36.54
C SER A 19 -22.89 -36.89 -36.39
N LYS A 20 -23.42 -36.68 -35.17
CA LYS A 20 -23.96 -35.38 -34.77
C LYS A 20 -22.85 -34.36 -35.06
N PRO A 21 -23.09 -33.30 -35.85
CA PRO A 21 -22.11 -32.25 -36.00
C PRO A 21 -21.87 -31.69 -34.60
N SER A 22 -20.64 -31.85 -34.11
CA SER A 22 -20.12 -31.15 -32.95
C SER A 22 -20.46 -29.68 -33.19
N SER A 23 -21.43 -29.19 -32.42
CA SER A 23 -21.84 -27.80 -32.43
C SER A 23 -20.65 -27.01 -31.93
N LYS A 24 -19.82 -26.58 -32.89
CA LYS A 24 -18.83 -25.52 -32.70
C LYS A 24 -19.63 -24.32 -32.20
N LYS A 25 -19.67 -24.14 -30.88
CA LYS A 25 -20.13 -22.88 -30.29
C LYS A 25 -19.39 -21.78 -31.02
N PRO A 26 -20.09 -20.78 -31.57
CA PRO A 26 -19.43 -19.64 -32.19
C PRO A 26 -18.60 -19.00 -31.08
N ARG A 27 -17.28 -19.19 -31.17
CA ARG A 27 -16.34 -18.48 -30.32
C ARG A 27 -16.39 -17.06 -30.83
N ALA A 28 -17.15 -16.20 -30.16
CA ALA A 28 -17.13 -14.77 -30.43
C ALA A 28 -15.68 -14.33 -30.53
N ASP A 29 -15.34 -13.48 -31.50
CA ASP A 29 -14.01 -12.93 -31.71
C ASP A 29 -13.51 -12.30 -30.40
N SER A 30 -12.86 -13.09 -29.56
CA SER A 30 -12.58 -12.74 -28.17
C SER A 30 -11.57 -11.60 -28.08
N ALA A 31 -10.71 -11.45 -29.09
CA ALA A 31 -9.80 -10.32 -29.24
C ALA A 31 -10.55 -9.00 -29.42
N LYS A 32 -11.51 -8.96 -30.36
CA LYS A 32 -12.31 -7.74 -30.64
C LYS A 32 -13.21 -7.34 -29.47
N LEU A 33 -13.62 -8.29 -28.64
CA LEU A 33 -14.38 -8.01 -27.43
C LEU A 33 -13.48 -7.42 -26.33
N LEU A 34 -12.29 -7.99 -26.14
CA LEU A 34 -11.35 -7.53 -25.11
C LEU A 34 -10.84 -6.11 -25.39
N ASP A 35 -10.62 -5.78 -26.66
CA ASP A 35 -10.27 -4.41 -27.09
C ASP A 35 -11.38 -3.41 -26.75
N LYS A 36 -12.65 -3.81 -26.87
CA LYS A 36 -13.78 -2.95 -26.49
C LYS A 36 -13.88 -2.77 -24.98
N ILE A 37 -13.63 -3.83 -24.20
CA ILE A 37 -13.64 -3.77 -22.74
C ILE A 37 -12.57 -2.80 -22.24
N ARG A 38 -11.36 -2.81 -22.82
CA ARG A 38 -10.25 -1.93 -22.42
C ARG A 38 -10.51 -0.44 -22.60
N VAL A 39 -11.48 -0.05 -23.44
CA VAL A 39 -11.83 1.35 -23.68
C VAL A 39 -12.94 1.83 -22.72
N LEU A 40 -13.61 0.90 -22.01
CA LEU A 40 -14.61 1.27 -21.02
C LEU A 40 -13.95 1.85 -19.76
N PRO A 41 -14.59 2.83 -19.08
CA PRO A 41 -14.18 3.26 -17.74
C PRO A 41 -14.16 2.09 -16.75
N ILE A 42 -13.30 2.17 -15.74
CA ILE A 42 -13.10 1.11 -14.74
C ILE A 42 -14.42 0.86 -13.99
N GLU A 43 -15.10 1.91 -13.56
CA GLU A 43 -16.35 1.85 -12.79
C GLU A 43 -17.49 1.22 -13.62
N THR A 44 -17.45 1.42 -14.94
CA THR A 44 -18.41 0.78 -15.85
C THR A 44 -18.12 -0.71 -15.99
N THR A 45 -16.83 -1.08 -16.03
CA THR A 45 -16.40 -2.48 -16.11
C THR A 45 -16.71 -3.24 -14.83
N GLU A 46 -16.47 -2.64 -13.66
CA GLU A 46 -16.77 -3.20 -12.34
C GLU A 46 -18.26 -3.45 -12.17
N ARG A 47 -19.09 -2.44 -12.46
CA ARG A 47 -20.56 -2.56 -12.39
C ARG A 47 -21.11 -3.63 -13.33
N LEU A 48 -20.58 -3.74 -14.56
CA LEU A 48 -20.98 -4.79 -15.49
C LEU A 48 -20.56 -6.17 -14.98
N LEU A 49 -19.37 -6.30 -14.39
CA LEU A 49 -18.89 -7.55 -13.82
C LEU A 49 -19.74 -7.97 -12.62
N ASP A 50 -20.10 -7.03 -11.74
CA ASP A 50 -20.99 -7.26 -10.61
C ASP A 50 -22.38 -7.73 -11.08
N GLN A 51 -23.00 -7.03 -12.03
CA GLN A 51 -24.27 -7.46 -12.64
C GLN A 51 -24.19 -8.88 -13.23
N ILE A 52 -23.12 -9.20 -13.96
CA ILE A 52 -22.90 -10.55 -14.51
C ILE A 52 -22.76 -11.58 -13.39
N CYS A 53 -22.09 -11.25 -12.29
CA CYS A 53 -21.93 -12.15 -11.15
C CYS A 53 -23.26 -12.39 -10.43
N GLN A 54 -24.09 -11.36 -10.30
CA GLN A 54 -25.44 -11.45 -9.73
C GLN A 54 -26.37 -12.31 -10.59
N GLU A 55 -26.35 -12.13 -11.92
CA GLU A 55 -27.19 -12.90 -12.85
C GLU A 55 -26.72 -14.36 -13.03
N TYR A 56 -25.42 -14.61 -12.88
CA TYR A 56 -24.82 -15.91 -13.21
C TYR A 56 -23.84 -16.38 -12.12
N PRO A 57 -24.29 -17.22 -11.17
CA PRO A 57 -23.48 -17.67 -10.02
C PRO A 57 -22.14 -18.34 -10.39
N LYS A 58 -22.07 -18.99 -11.55
CA LYS A 58 -20.82 -19.60 -12.06
C LYS A 58 -19.70 -18.58 -12.32
N PHE A 59 -20.06 -17.34 -12.68
CA PHE A 59 -19.08 -16.28 -12.91
C PHE A 59 -18.65 -15.68 -11.57
N ALA A 60 -19.58 -15.51 -10.62
CA ALA A 60 -19.25 -15.13 -9.25
C ALA A 60 -18.24 -16.10 -8.62
N ALA A 61 -18.49 -17.41 -8.70
CA ALA A 61 -17.55 -18.43 -8.20
C ALA A 61 -16.15 -18.31 -8.85
N ARG A 62 -16.10 -18.02 -10.15
CA ARG A 62 -14.84 -17.82 -10.88
C ARG A 62 -14.07 -16.58 -10.44
N VAL A 63 -14.78 -15.47 -10.18
CA VAL A 63 -14.18 -14.24 -9.67
C VAL A 63 -13.62 -14.50 -8.27
N GLN A 64 -14.39 -15.19 -7.41
CA GLN A 64 -13.94 -15.58 -6.07
C GLN A 64 -12.70 -16.49 -6.11
N ASP A 65 -12.69 -17.50 -6.97
CA ASP A 65 -11.52 -18.38 -7.16
C ASP A 65 -10.30 -17.60 -7.65
N ALA A 66 -10.49 -16.67 -8.59
CA ALA A 66 -9.42 -15.82 -9.12
C ALA A 66 -8.86 -14.87 -8.05
N TYR A 67 -9.75 -14.28 -7.24
CA TYR A 67 -9.39 -13.41 -6.13
C TYR A 67 -8.63 -14.18 -5.05
N ALA A 68 -9.12 -15.36 -4.64
CA ALA A 68 -8.44 -16.23 -3.69
C ALA A 68 -7.07 -16.69 -4.20
N ALA A 69 -6.94 -17.03 -5.48
CA ALA A 69 -5.67 -17.39 -6.10
C ALA A 69 -4.69 -16.20 -6.13
N HIS A 70 -5.18 -14.99 -6.39
CA HIS A 70 -4.38 -13.76 -6.32
C HIS A 70 -3.86 -13.53 -4.89
N LEU A 71 -4.75 -13.55 -3.88
CA LEU A 71 -4.37 -13.42 -2.47
C LEU A 71 -3.35 -14.49 -2.04
N ALA A 72 -3.56 -15.75 -2.43
CA ALA A 72 -2.64 -16.84 -2.11
C ALA A 72 -1.26 -16.64 -2.75
N LYS A 73 -1.21 -16.15 -4.01
CA LYS A 73 0.04 -15.83 -4.71
C LYS A 73 0.78 -14.70 -3.99
N THR A 74 0.08 -13.65 -3.59
CA THR A 74 0.66 -12.49 -2.89
C THR A 74 1.14 -12.89 -1.49
N ALA A 75 0.35 -13.68 -0.75
CA ALA A 75 0.72 -14.18 0.56
C ALA A 75 1.94 -15.13 0.54
N ALA A 76 2.15 -15.87 -0.56
CA ALA A 76 3.30 -16.76 -0.74
C ALA A 76 4.62 -16.01 -0.99
N GLN A 77 4.57 -14.71 -1.32
CA GLN A 77 5.77 -13.90 -1.45
C GLN A 77 6.36 -13.61 -0.07
N ALA A 78 7.68 -13.77 0.07
CA ALA A 78 8.37 -13.35 1.29
C ALA A 78 8.27 -11.82 1.45
N PRO A 79 8.01 -11.30 2.66
CA PRO A 79 8.13 -9.87 2.92
C PRO A 79 9.54 -9.38 2.61
N VAL A 80 9.64 -8.22 1.99
CA VAL A 80 10.93 -7.54 1.80
C VAL A 80 11.18 -6.65 3.01
N ASN A 81 12.42 -6.65 3.51
CA ASN A 81 12.85 -5.78 4.59
C ASN A 81 13.77 -4.67 4.06
N PHE A 82 13.40 -3.42 4.33
CA PHE A 82 14.04 -2.19 3.89
C PHE A 82 14.80 -1.47 5.02
N ASP A 83 14.84 -1.99 6.25
CA ASP A 83 15.39 -1.29 7.41
C ASP A 83 16.84 -0.85 7.23
N HIS A 84 17.61 -1.58 6.41
CA HIS A 84 18.99 -1.21 6.08
C HIS A 84 19.08 0.19 5.45
N TYR A 85 18.16 0.58 4.55
CA TYR A 85 18.16 1.93 3.97
C TYR A 85 18.00 3.01 5.03
N SER A 86 17.08 2.84 6.00
CA SER A 86 16.92 3.81 7.09
C SER A 86 18.19 3.96 7.94
N LYS A 87 18.92 2.86 8.17
CA LYS A 87 20.16 2.86 8.95
C LYS A 87 21.31 3.54 8.20
N GLU A 88 21.46 3.23 6.91
CA GLU A 88 22.49 3.83 6.05
C GLU A 88 22.23 5.32 5.85
N CYS A 89 21.00 5.73 5.51
CA CYS A 89 20.63 7.13 5.37
C CYS A 89 20.88 7.91 6.68
N TRP A 90 20.48 7.33 7.82
CA TRP A 90 20.76 7.94 9.12
C TRP A 90 22.26 8.10 9.37
N TYR A 91 23.06 7.08 9.08
CA TYR A 91 24.52 7.12 9.24
C TYR A 91 25.15 8.19 8.35
N THR A 92 24.75 8.25 7.09
CA THR A 92 25.22 9.25 6.11
C THR A 92 24.90 10.67 6.59
N LEU A 93 23.66 10.92 7.04
CA LEU A 93 23.22 12.23 7.52
C LEU A 93 23.84 12.65 8.86
N ASN A 94 24.04 11.70 9.79
CA ASN A 94 24.33 12.04 11.20
C ASN A 94 25.73 11.65 11.68
N LYS A 95 26.48 10.83 10.93
CA LYS A 95 27.78 10.31 11.36
C LYS A 95 28.87 10.49 10.33
N ARG A 96 28.61 10.14 9.06
CA ARG A 96 29.63 10.07 8.00
C ARG A 96 30.36 11.39 7.79
N TYR A 97 29.63 12.49 7.80
CA TYR A 97 30.14 13.83 7.48
C TYR A 97 30.20 14.80 8.67
N ALA A 98 29.98 14.31 9.89
CA ALA A 98 29.87 15.13 11.10
C ALA A 98 31.18 15.87 11.49
N ARG A 99 32.31 15.52 10.89
CA ARG A 99 33.62 16.15 11.16
C ARG A 99 34.04 17.11 10.05
N LEU A 100 33.28 17.22 8.98
CA LEU A 100 33.58 18.11 7.86
C LEU A 100 33.30 19.56 8.25
N ARG A 101 34.03 20.49 7.62
CA ARG A 101 33.73 21.92 7.74
C ARG A 101 32.47 22.25 6.94
N PRO A 102 31.72 23.31 7.28
CA PRO A 102 30.51 23.69 6.54
C PRO A 102 30.71 23.81 5.02
N SER A 103 31.83 24.38 4.55
CA SER A 103 32.10 24.46 3.11
C SER A 103 32.24 23.10 2.44
N GLN A 104 32.81 22.11 3.14
CA GLN A 104 32.94 20.75 2.65
C GLN A 104 31.61 19.99 2.77
N GLN A 105 30.81 20.29 3.80
CA GLN A 105 29.45 19.76 3.93
C GLN A 105 28.59 20.20 2.75
N PHE A 106 28.68 21.47 2.33
CA PHE A 106 28.00 21.97 1.14
C PHE A 106 28.40 21.19 -0.13
N GLU A 107 29.70 20.92 -0.32
CA GLU A 107 30.19 20.18 -1.48
C GLU A 107 29.64 18.74 -1.57
N ILE A 108 29.35 18.09 -0.43
CA ILE A 108 28.87 16.70 -0.39
C ILE A 108 27.35 16.56 -0.31
N VAL A 109 26.59 17.65 -0.24
CA VAL A 109 25.12 17.57 -0.16
C VAL A 109 24.53 16.90 -1.39
N GLY A 110 25.08 17.14 -2.58
CA GLY A 110 24.64 16.48 -3.81
C GLY A 110 24.71 14.96 -3.71
N ASP A 111 25.83 14.44 -3.20
CA ASP A 111 26.02 13.00 -2.98
C ASP A 111 25.04 12.45 -1.94
N ILE A 112 24.72 13.22 -0.89
CA ILE A 112 23.70 12.83 0.09
C ILE A 112 22.32 12.77 -0.56
N MET A 113 21.95 13.77 -1.37
CA MET A 113 20.66 13.79 -2.06
C MET A 113 20.51 12.58 -2.99
N GLU A 114 21.55 12.25 -3.75
CA GLU A 114 21.59 11.06 -4.60
C GLU A 114 21.40 9.78 -3.77
N GLU A 115 22.11 9.62 -2.65
CA GLU A 115 21.98 8.44 -1.77
C GLU A 115 20.56 8.30 -1.19
N LEU A 116 19.90 9.41 -0.83
CA LEU A 116 18.51 9.40 -0.36
C LEU A 116 17.54 9.04 -1.49
N SER A 117 17.72 9.61 -2.68
CA SER A 117 16.88 9.34 -3.84
C SER A 117 17.01 7.89 -4.32
N GLU A 118 18.22 7.34 -4.39
CA GLU A 118 18.48 5.93 -4.71
C GLU A 118 17.79 5.00 -3.70
N ALA A 119 17.91 5.29 -2.40
CA ALA A 119 17.24 4.50 -1.36
C ALA A 119 15.71 4.50 -1.56
N ARG A 120 15.12 5.66 -1.86
CA ARG A 120 13.68 5.79 -2.15
C ARG A 120 13.29 4.97 -3.38
N GLU A 121 14.02 5.11 -4.49
CA GLU A 121 13.73 4.42 -5.74
C GLU A 121 13.83 2.90 -5.58
N GLU A 122 14.84 2.40 -4.88
CA GLU A 122 14.99 0.97 -4.65
C GLU A 122 13.91 0.39 -3.73
N ILE A 123 13.44 1.16 -2.74
CA ILE A 123 12.29 0.79 -1.90
C ILE A 123 11.03 0.72 -2.77
N MET A 124 10.73 1.78 -3.51
CA MET A 124 9.51 1.87 -4.33
C MET A 124 9.46 0.82 -5.43
N GLY A 125 10.60 0.54 -6.08
CA GLY A 125 10.71 -0.50 -7.09
C GLY A 125 10.39 -1.91 -6.56
N LYS A 126 10.53 -2.14 -5.26
CA LYS A 126 10.25 -3.42 -4.58
C LYS A 126 8.93 -3.43 -3.80
N ALA A 127 8.28 -2.28 -3.62
CA ALA A 127 7.07 -2.10 -2.80
C ALA A 127 5.83 -1.67 -3.62
N GLY A 128 5.81 -1.98 -4.92
CA GLY A 128 4.72 -1.60 -5.83
C GLY A 128 3.33 -2.18 -5.48
N GLU A 129 2.33 -1.83 -6.29
CA GLU A 129 0.90 -2.11 -6.05
C GLU A 129 0.60 -3.61 -5.82
N GLU A 130 1.27 -4.52 -6.54
CA GLU A 130 1.02 -5.97 -6.43
C GLU A 130 1.75 -6.65 -5.25
N THR A 131 2.41 -5.89 -4.38
CA THR A 131 3.14 -6.44 -3.25
C THR A 131 2.24 -6.71 -2.05
N ARG A 132 2.65 -7.66 -1.21
CA ARG A 132 1.94 -7.96 0.04
C ARG A 132 1.98 -6.79 1.02
N PHE A 133 0.95 -6.70 1.87
CA PHE A 133 0.84 -5.73 2.95
C PHE A 133 2.14 -5.51 3.72
N GLU A 134 2.78 -6.58 4.21
CA GLU A 134 3.96 -6.45 5.07
C GLU A 134 5.15 -5.75 4.38
N THR A 135 5.30 -5.95 3.07
CA THR A 135 6.30 -5.24 2.27
C THR A 135 5.95 -3.76 2.17
N ARG A 136 4.70 -3.43 1.84
CA ARG A 136 4.24 -2.05 1.69
C ARG A 136 4.29 -1.27 3.00
N ARG A 137 3.82 -1.90 4.08
CA ARG A 137 3.92 -1.41 5.46
C ARG A 137 5.37 -1.12 5.85
N ASN A 138 6.30 -2.05 5.60
CA ASN A 138 7.71 -1.84 5.93
C ASN A 138 8.34 -0.72 5.10
N ALA A 139 8.01 -0.63 3.81
CA ALA A 139 8.45 0.47 2.95
C ALA A 139 8.00 1.83 3.48
N LEU A 140 6.71 1.98 3.79
CA LEU A 140 6.13 3.22 4.32
C LEU A 140 6.82 3.65 5.63
N GLU A 141 7.03 2.71 6.55
CA GLU A 141 7.76 2.99 7.80
C GLU A 141 9.22 3.37 7.58
N VAL A 142 9.89 2.79 6.59
CA VAL A 142 11.29 3.12 6.29
C VAL A 142 11.41 4.50 5.64
N LEU A 143 10.53 4.86 4.70
CA LEU A 143 10.48 6.22 4.13
C LEU A 143 10.23 7.26 5.22
N ARG A 144 9.27 7.01 6.13
CA ARG A 144 9.01 7.86 7.30
C ARG A 144 10.26 8.04 8.18
N LYS A 145 10.98 6.96 8.48
CA LYS A 145 12.23 7.01 9.28
C LYS A 145 13.35 7.79 8.58
N ILE A 146 13.46 7.69 7.26
CA ILE A 146 14.44 8.46 6.48
C ILE A 146 14.11 9.95 6.56
N CYS A 147 12.84 10.33 6.34
CA CYS A 147 12.37 11.70 6.49
C CYS A 147 12.68 12.26 7.89
N LYS A 148 12.36 11.49 8.93
CA LYS A 148 12.70 11.83 10.32
C LYS A 148 14.20 12.04 10.51
N SER A 149 15.05 11.24 9.86
CA SER A 149 16.51 11.37 9.94
C SER A 149 17.03 12.65 9.27
N VAL A 150 16.36 13.13 8.21
CA VAL A 150 16.65 14.43 7.58
C VAL A 150 16.29 15.57 8.52
N MET A 151 15.09 15.54 9.12
CA MET A 151 14.63 16.55 10.08
C MET A 151 15.54 16.67 11.31
N LEU A 152 15.98 15.51 11.82
CA LEU A 152 16.85 15.43 12.99
C LEU A 152 18.34 15.53 12.66
N CYS A 153 18.71 15.86 11.41
CA CYS A 153 20.11 16.03 11.03
C CYS A 153 20.75 17.16 11.85
N ASN A 154 21.82 16.83 12.59
CA ASN A 154 22.50 17.77 13.48
C ASN A 154 23.39 18.78 12.71
N GLU A 155 23.81 18.42 11.50
CA GLU A 155 24.71 19.23 10.69
C GLU A 155 23.92 20.32 9.96
N GLN A 156 23.97 21.54 10.52
CA GLN A 156 23.14 22.66 10.08
C GLN A 156 23.26 22.97 8.59
N GLN A 157 24.47 22.88 8.02
CA GLN A 157 24.68 23.13 6.60
C GLN A 157 24.03 22.06 5.72
N ILE A 158 24.16 20.78 6.09
CA ILE A 158 23.54 19.66 5.37
C ILE A 158 22.03 19.80 5.45
N ARG A 159 21.49 19.97 6.66
CA ARG A 159 20.06 20.14 6.88
C ARG A 159 19.50 21.32 6.10
N HIS A 160 20.19 22.46 6.13
CA HIS A 160 19.76 23.65 5.40
C HIS A 160 19.60 23.36 3.90
N GLU A 161 20.60 22.76 3.26
CA GLU A 161 20.52 22.51 1.81
C GLU A 161 19.50 21.41 1.46
N LEU A 162 19.30 20.39 2.32
CA LEU A 162 18.25 19.38 2.09
C LEU A 162 16.83 19.96 2.20
N MET A 163 16.63 21.02 2.99
CA MET A 163 15.32 21.64 3.20
C MET A 163 15.08 22.88 2.32
N LYS A 164 16.13 23.43 1.70
CA LYS A 164 16.11 24.74 1.02
C LYS A 164 15.12 24.83 -0.14
N ASP A 165 14.96 23.75 -0.89
CA ASP A 165 14.07 23.70 -2.06
C ASP A 165 12.98 22.64 -1.92
N TRP A 166 12.80 22.06 -0.71
CA TRP A 166 11.78 21.06 -0.30
C TRP A 166 11.63 19.79 -1.17
N MET A 167 12.24 19.72 -2.36
CA MET A 167 12.03 18.65 -3.35
C MET A 167 12.33 17.27 -2.79
N VAL A 168 13.40 17.13 -2.00
CA VAL A 168 13.77 15.83 -1.42
C VAL A 168 12.63 15.29 -0.55
N LEU A 169 11.99 16.11 0.27
CA LEU A 169 10.96 15.63 1.19
C LEU A 169 9.60 15.49 0.52
N VAL A 170 9.30 16.32 -0.48
CA VAL A 170 8.12 16.16 -1.34
C VAL A 170 8.13 14.82 -2.06
N GLU A 171 9.27 14.47 -2.67
CA GLU A 171 9.45 13.20 -3.37
C GLU A 171 9.24 11.97 -2.47
N PHE A 172 9.61 12.08 -1.19
CA PHE A 172 9.33 11.06 -0.19
C PHE A 172 7.86 11.05 0.21
N ALA A 173 7.22 12.20 0.39
CA ALA A 173 5.80 12.29 0.71
C ALA A 173 4.92 11.69 -0.40
N GLU A 174 5.21 12.00 -1.67
CA GLU A 174 4.55 11.39 -2.83
C GLU A 174 4.69 9.86 -2.84
N SER A 175 5.89 9.35 -2.52
CA SER A 175 6.13 7.91 -2.42
C SER A 175 5.37 7.27 -1.26
N MET A 176 5.29 7.94 -0.12
CA MET A 176 4.49 7.51 1.03
C MET A 176 2.99 7.49 0.69
N GLU A 177 2.50 8.50 -0.03
CA GLU A 177 1.11 8.56 -0.49
C GLU A 177 0.80 7.41 -1.44
N GLN A 178 1.68 7.15 -2.43
CA GLN A 178 1.51 6.04 -3.35
C GLN A 178 1.45 4.68 -2.62
N LEU A 179 2.29 4.47 -1.61
CA LEU A 179 2.23 3.28 -0.77
C LEU A 179 0.92 3.22 0.03
N ALA A 180 0.45 4.34 0.58
CA ALA A 180 -0.81 4.39 1.31
C ALA A 180 -2.01 4.08 0.40
N ARG A 181 -2.06 4.66 -0.81
CA ARG A 181 -3.12 4.39 -1.80
C ARG A 181 -3.12 2.97 -2.32
N GLY A 182 -1.95 2.32 -2.33
CA GLY A 182 -1.85 0.90 -2.65
C GLY A 182 -2.47 -0.01 -1.60
N MET A 183 -2.71 0.48 -0.37
CA MET A 183 -3.33 -0.29 0.71
C MET A 183 -4.85 -0.36 0.56
N THR A 184 -5.41 -1.55 0.79
CA THR A 184 -6.87 -1.71 0.96
C THR A 184 -7.35 -1.07 2.26
N ALA A 185 -8.66 -0.83 2.40
CA ALA A 185 -9.28 -0.35 3.64
C ALA A 185 -8.86 -1.17 4.88
N VAL A 186 -8.92 -2.50 4.76
CA VAL A 186 -8.55 -3.44 5.82
C VAL A 186 -7.06 -3.35 6.18
N GLU A 187 -6.20 -3.15 5.18
CA GLU A 187 -4.76 -2.94 5.39
C GLU A 187 -4.47 -1.59 6.07
N ARG A 188 -5.20 -0.53 5.70
CA ARG A 188 -5.09 0.79 6.34
C ARG A 188 -5.52 0.75 7.81
N GLU A 189 -6.62 0.04 8.12
CA GLU A 189 -7.05 -0.13 9.51
C GLU A 189 -6.04 -0.94 10.33
N ARG A 190 -5.54 -2.05 9.77
CA ARG A 190 -4.46 -2.82 10.41
C ARG A 190 -3.21 -1.97 10.66
N TYR A 191 -2.87 -1.05 9.74
CA TYR A 191 -1.74 -0.14 9.92
C TYR A 191 -1.95 0.81 11.13
N LYS A 192 -3.19 1.30 11.34
CA LYS A 192 -3.58 2.09 12.51
C LYS A 192 -3.52 1.26 13.80
N GLU A 193 -4.11 0.06 13.81
CA GLU A 193 -4.10 -0.85 14.97
C GLU A 193 -2.68 -1.21 15.44
N GLU A 194 -1.72 -1.29 14.51
CA GLU A 194 -0.31 -1.55 14.81
C GLU A 194 0.44 -0.32 15.39
N GLY A 195 -0.23 0.82 15.57
CA GLY A 195 0.32 2.04 16.15
C GLY A 195 1.27 2.81 15.21
N LEU A 196 1.16 2.55 13.89
CA LEU A 196 2.08 3.11 12.88
C LEU A 196 1.55 4.42 12.29
N TYR A 197 0.24 4.61 12.33
CA TYR A 197 -0.37 5.87 11.91
C TYR A 197 0.04 7.02 12.84
N GLU A 198 0.05 6.79 14.16
CA GLU A 198 0.48 7.77 15.16
C GLU A 198 1.94 8.17 14.95
N LYS A 199 2.79 7.21 14.55
CA LYS A 199 4.19 7.49 14.20
C LYS A 199 4.33 8.34 12.95
N LEU A 200 3.41 8.19 12.00
CA LEU A 200 3.31 9.04 10.82
C LEU A 200 2.86 10.44 11.24
N VAL A 201 1.89 10.58 12.14
CA VAL A 201 1.46 11.88 12.70
C VAL A 201 2.58 12.56 13.50
N GLU A 202 3.37 11.80 14.26
CA GLU A 202 4.56 12.34 14.96
C GLU A 202 5.54 13.02 14.01
N LEU A 203 5.67 12.52 12.76
CA LEU A 203 6.53 13.14 11.75
C LEU A 203 6.05 14.55 11.40
N GLN A 204 4.73 14.79 11.32
CA GLN A 204 4.18 16.13 11.07
C GLN A 204 4.50 17.10 12.20
N VAL A 205 4.54 16.64 13.46
CA VAL A 205 4.93 17.50 14.59
C VAL A 205 6.40 17.90 14.50
N GLU A 206 7.23 17.06 13.87
CA GLU A 206 8.65 17.31 13.66
C GLU A 206 8.94 18.13 12.39
N CYS A 207 7.99 18.23 11.47
CA CYS A 207 8.07 19.06 10.26
C CYS A 207 7.33 20.39 10.46
N GLU A 208 7.90 21.52 10.03
CA GLU A 208 7.05 22.68 9.77
C GLU A 208 6.19 22.37 8.53
N SER A 209 4.97 22.93 8.44
CA SER A 209 4.02 22.58 7.36
C SER A 209 4.53 22.86 5.94
N ILE A 210 5.64 23.60 5.81
CA ILE A 210 6.30 23.94 4.54
C ILE A 210 7.39 22.91 4.19
N ASP A 211 7.91 22.16 5.16
CA ASP A 211 9.08 21.30 4.98
C ASP A 211 8.76 20.00 4.22
N MET A 212 7.49 19.59 4.19
CA MET A 212 7.05 18.33 3.56
C MET A 212 5.67 18.47 2.93
N GLU A 213 5.59 19.27 1.86
CA GLU A 213 4.41 19.32 1.00
C GLU A 213 4.06 17.90 0.50
N GLY A 214 2.77 17.55 0.52
CA GLY A 214 2.27 16.20 0.23
C GLY A 214 2.06 15.29 1.45
N LEU A 215 2.65 15.59 2.61
CA LEU A 215 2.43 14.75 3.81
C LEU A 215 0.95 14.75 4.26
N ALA A 216 0.26 15.87 4.05
CA ALA A 216 -1.18 15.99 4.30
C ALA A 216 -2.01 15.01 3.45
N ASP A 217 -1.61 14.78 2.21
CA ASP A 217 -2.29 13.88 1.29
C ASP A 217 -2.11 12.42 1.73
N VAL A 218 -0.96 12.08 2.33
CA VAL A 218 -0.76 10.76 2.96
C VAL A 218 -1.78 10.53 4.07
N TYR A 219 -2.03 11.53 4.93
CA TYR A 219 -3.05 11.40 6.00
C TYR A 219 -4.46 11.30 5.44
N ALA A 220 -4.79 12.08 4.41
CA ALA A 220 -6.10 12.04 3.78
C ALA A 220 -6.45 10.61 3.33
N VAL A 221 -5.47 9.87 2.81
CA VAL A 221 -5.66 8.45 2.44
C VAL A 221 -6.04 7.58 3.63
N PHE A 222 -5.62 7.87 4.86
CA PHE A 222 -6.04 7.09 6.03
C PHE A 222 -7.39 7.55 6.62
N GLU A 223 -7.84 8.77 6.33
CA GLU A 223 -9.10 9.33 6.83
C GLU A 223 -10.29 9.12 5.88
N GLU A 224 -10.07 8.95 4.57
CA GLU A 224 -11.11 8.78 3.54
C GLU A 224 -12.04 7.58 3.76
N ASP A 225 -11.67 6.60 4.59
CA ASP A 225 -12.42 5.35 4.80
C ASP A 225 -13.26 5.31 6.09
N GLY A 226 -13.27 6.40 6.89
CA GLY A 226 -13.92 6.44 8.20
C GLY A 226 -15.41 6.84 8.23
N GLY A 227 -16.10 6.85 7.08
CA GLY A 227 -17.38 7.56 6.92
C GLY A 227 -18.55 6.74 6.36
N GLU A 228 -18.85 5.58 6.93
CA GLU A 228 -20.22 5.02 6.89
C GLU A 228 -20.59 4.52 8.29
N GLU A 229 -20.72 5.46 9.25
CA GLU A 229 -21.50 5.19 10.45
C GLU A 229 -22.98 5.33 10.10
N GLU A 230 -23.74 4.24 10.27
CA GLU A 230 -25.20 4.25 10.22
C GLU A 230 -25.73 5.28 11.22
N ASP A 231 -26.30 6.38 10.72
CA ASP A 231 -27.13 7.31 11.51
C ASP A 231 -28.37 6.56 12.01
N GLY A 232 -28.22 5.89 13.15
CA GLY A 232 -29.31 5.42 13.97
C GLY A 232 -30.00 6.62 14.61
N GLU A 233 -31.09 7.05 13.98
CA GLU A 233 -32.08 7.93 14.58
C GLU A 233 -32.51 7.40 15.96
N GLU A 234 -32.15 8.12 17.03
CA GLU A 234 -33.04 8.23 18.20
C GLU A 234 -33.14 9.70 18.60
N GLY A 235 -34.31 10.26 18.28
CA GLY A 235 -34.72 11.58 18.73
C GLY A 235 -35.38 11.58 20.11
N ASN A 236 -35.47 12.81 20.63
CA ASN A 236 -36.27 13.34 21.73
C ASN A 236 -35.77 13.16 23.16
N GLU A 237 -35.31 14.26 23.79
CA GLU A 237 -36.08 15.25 24.60
C GLU A 237 -36.05 14.78 26.07
N GLU A 238 -35.80 15.55 27.13
CA GLU A 238 -35.81 16.99 27.41
C GLU A 238 -35.10 17.18 28.78
N ASP A 239 -34.35 18.29 28.89
CA ASP A 239 -34.29 19.26 30.01
C ASP A 239 -33.84 18.96 31.46
N GLU A 240 -33.29 20.05 32.01
CA GLU A 240 -33.10 20.47 33.42
C GLU A 240 -31.75 20.19 34.11
N ASP A 241 -30.82 21.14 33.95
CA ASP A 241 -29.89 21.64 34.98
C ASP A 241 -30.72 22.44 36.03
N PRO A 242 -30.27 22.77 37.28
CA PRO A 242 -28.90 22.71 37.79
C PRO A 242 -28.75 22.23 39.26
N GLU A 243 -27.52 21.99 39.73
CA GLU A 243 -26.99 22.51 41.02
C GLU A 243 -25.56 22.02 41.32
N ASP A 244 -24.63 22.98 41.44
CA ASP A 244 -23.29 22.85 42.04
C ASP A 244 -23.42 22.97 43.58
N PRO A 245 -22.74 22.14 44.38
CA PRO A 245 -21.52 22.66 45.02
C PRO A 245 -20.45 21.59 45.26
N ALA A 246 -19.19 21.91 44.94
CA ALA A 246 -18.11 22.06 45.94
C ALA A 246 -16.71 21.84 45.34
N VAL A 247 -15.98 22.95 45.25
CA VAL A 247 -14.55 23.02 44.97
C VAL A 247 -13.74 22.33 46.08
N GLN A 248 -12.97 21.29 45.71
CA GLN A 248 -11.86 20.79 46.52
C GLN A 248 -10.51 21.17 45.87
N PRO A 249 -9.51 21.63 46.65
CA PRO A 249 -8.26 22.12 46.08
C PRO A 249 -7.34 20.99 45.59
N ILE A 250 -6.92 21.11 44.33
CA ILE A 250 -5.95 20.23 43.67
C ILE A 250 -4.54 20.48 44.24
N PRO A 251 -3.77 19.46 44.67
CA PRO A 251 -2.38 19.62 45.09
C PRO A 251 -1.45 19.80 43.87
N PRO A 252 -0.35 20.57 44.00
CA PRO A 252 0.48 20.97 42.86
C PRO A 252 1.20 19.78 42.19
N ALA A 253 1.22 19.81 40.86
CA ALA A 253 1.83 18.82 39.98
C ALA A 253 3.32 18.60 40.28
N ARG A 254 3.70 17.35 40.50
CA ARG A 254 5.10 16.93 40.55
C ARG A 254 5.69 16.99 39.14
N LYS A 255 6.73 17.82 38.96
CA LYS A 255 7.57 17.85 37.74
C LYS A 255 8.18 16.46 37.53
N ARG A 256 7.72 15.72 36.52
CA ARG A 256 8.38 14.47 36.07
C ARG A 256 9.59 14.87 35.24
N THR A 257 10.78 14.69 35.81
CA THR A 257 12.04 14.69 35.07
C THR A 257 12.03 13.46 34.17
N LYS A 258 11.95 13.64 32.84
CA LYS A 258 12.13 12.54 31.88
C LYS A 258 13.61 12.17 31.85
N VAL A 259 13.95 11.02 32.41
CA VAL A 259 15.23 10.35 32.20
C VAL A 259 15.05 9.46 30.96
N PHE A 260 15.78 9.74 29.89
CA PHE A 260 15.78 8.92 28.68
C PHE A 260 16.43 7.57 29.01
N SER A 261 15.67 6.47 28.85
CA SER A 261 16.22 5.13 28.89
C SER A 261 16.58 4.72 27.46
N VAL A 262 17.87 4.52 27.22
CA VAL A 262 18.43 3.98 25.98
C VAL A 262 18.11 2.49 25.96
N GLY A 263 17.03 2.10 25.27
CA GLY A 263 16.58 0.71 25.29
C GLY A 263 15.72 0.25 24.12
N GLU A 264 15.49 1.07 23.10
CA GLU A 264 14.65 0.68 21.96
C GLU A 264 15.35 0.97 20.63
N LEU A 265 16.51 0.32 20.46
CA LEU A 265 17.11 0.04 19.15
C LEU A 265 17.75 -1.34 19.25
N SER A 266 16.94 -2.38 19.07
CA SER A 266 17.37 -3.75 18.78
C SER A 266 16.40 -4.39 17.83
#